data_AF-A0A1T4RBZ8-F1
#
_entry.id   AF-A0A1T4RBZ8-F1
#
_cell.length_a   1.000
_cell.length_b   1.000
_cell.length_c   1.000
_cell.angle_alpha   90.00
_cell.angle_beta   90.00
_cell.angle_gamma   90.00
#
_symmetry.space_group_name_H-M   'P 1'
#
loop_
_entity.id
_entity.type
_entity.pdbx_description
1 polymer ?
#
loop_
_entity_poly.entity_id
_entity_poly.type
_entity_poly.pdbx_seq_one_letter_code
_entity_poly.pdbx_strand_id
1 'polypeptide(L)'
;MDGIQLSLPAGWARGRTLGDPLDRLAGLTRDVDGAKAEIRAVLERLAERHGASSRDVDAAMAGYVDDLLSDLLYEVELELIRDVELRGVDAT
;
A
#
# COMPACT_ATOMS: atom_id res chain seq x y z
N MET A 1 25.72 -23.32 35.43
CA MET A 1 24.88 -23.89 34.36
C MET A 1 24.52 -22.73 33.47
N ASP A 2 25.30 -22.53 32.40
CA ASP A 2 25.20 -21.34 31.57
C ASP A 2 24.11 -21.56 30.52
N GLY A 3 23.04 -20.77 30.61
CA GLY A 3 21.96 -20.77 29.62
C GLY A 3 22.48 -20.24 28.29
N ILE A 4 22.39 -21.04 27.24
CA ILE A 4 22.70 -20.60 25.88
C ILE A 4 21.65 -19.56 25.48
N GLN A 5 22.02 -18.29 25.56
CA GLN A 5 21.22 -17.20 25.02
C GLN A 5 21.38 -17.23 23.49
N LEU A 6 20.39 -17.76 22.79
CA LEU A 6 20.34 -17.76 21.33
C LEU A 6 20.23 -16.31 20.85
N SER A 7 21.32 -15.78 20.27
CA SER A 7 21.31 -14.50 19.57
C SER A 7 20.45 -14.63 18.32
N LEU A 8 19.18 -14.23 18.42
CA LEU A 8 18.30 -14.15 17.26
C LEU A 8 18.78 -13.04 16.30
N PRO A 9 18.67 -13.21 14.97
CA PRO A 9 19.02 -12.19 14.01
C PRO A 9 18.26 -10.89 14.27
N ALA A 10 18.92 -9.74 14.10
CA ALA A 10 18.39 -8.39 14.38
C ALA A 10 17.11 -8.00 13.60
N GLY A 11 16.57 -8.88 12.75
CA GLY A 11 15.28 -8.71 12.07
C GLY A 11 14.08 -9.31 12.79
N TRP A 12 14.27 -10.26 13.73
CA TRP A 12 13.16 -10.97 14.38
C TRP A 12 12.46 -10.14 15.46
N ALA A 13 13.14 -9.13 15.99
CA ALA A 13 12.58 -8.20 16.97
C ALA A 13 11.69 -7.10 16.36
N ARG A 14 11.54 -7.02 15.02
CA ARG A 14 10.62 -6.07 14.37
C ARG A 14 9.14 -6.44 14.49
N GLY A 15 8.81 -7.58 15.07
CA GLY A 15 7.44 -8.07 15.18
C GLY A 15 6.57 -7.47 16.28
N ARG A 16 6.98 -6.41 16.99
CA ARG A 16 6.28 -6.01 18.25
C ARG A 16 5.69 -4.60 18.36
N THR A 17 5.62 -3.84 17.27
CA THR A 17 4.79 -2.61 17.19
C THR A 17 4.23 -2.37 15.78
N LEU A 18 3.90 -3.43 15.05
CA LEU A 18 3.11 -3.30 13.82
C LEU A 18 1.64 -3.41 14.24
N GLY A 19 0.85 -2.36 14.01
CA GLY A 19 -0.60 -2.36 14.25
C GLY A 19 -1.30 -3.52 13.52
N ASP A 20 -2.58 -3.74 13.80
CA ASP A 20 -3.38 -4.78 13.14
C ASP A 20 -3.14 -4.75 11.61
N PRO A 21 -2.78 -5.86 10.96
CA PRO A 21 -2.68 -5.96 9.51
C PRO A 21 -3.90 -5.38 8.78
N LEU A 22 -5.10 -5.49 9.35
CA LEU A 22 -6.29 -4.81 8.82
C LEU A 22 -6.18 -3.28 8.89
N ASP A 23 -5.75 -2.73 10.03
CA ASP A 23 -5.53 -1.29 10.17
C ASP A 23 -4.44 -0.79 9.21
N ARG A 24 -3.40 -1.60 9.00
CA ARG A 24 -2.31 -1.29 8.07
C ARG A 24 -2.76 -1.33 6.61
N LEU A 25 -3.54 -2.34 6.23
CA LEU A 25 -4.12 -2.43 4.89
C LEU A 25 -5.08 -1.25 4.63
N ALA A 26 -5.93 -0.92 5.60
CA ALA A 26 -6.79 0.25 5.53
C ALA A 26 -6.02 1.57 5.47
N GLY A 27 -4.88 1.66 6.15
CA GLY A 27 -3.95 2.79 6.04
C GLY A 27 -3.38 2.90 4.63
N LEU A 28 -2.87 1.81 4.09
CA LEU A 28 -2.32 1.75 2.73
C LEU A 28 -3.35 2.17 1.67
N THR A 29 -4.57 1.66 1.76
CA THR A 29 -5.67 2.07 0.85
C THR A 29 -5.92 3.57 0.90
N ARG A 30 -5.97 4.17 2.10
CA ARG A 30 -6.16 5.62 2.24
C ARG A 30 -5.00 6.43 1.65
N ASP A 31 -3.77 5.97 1.85
CA ASP A 31 -2.58 6.63 1.33
C ASP A 31 -2.56 6.57 -0.21
N VAL A 32 -2.97 5.44 -0.80
CA VAL A 32 -3.16 5.28 -2.25
C VAL A 32 -4.22 6.23 -2.78
N ASP A 33 -5.38 6.32 -2.12
CA ASP A 33 -6.44 7.26 -2.51
C ASP A 33 -5.96 8.73 -2.46
N GLY A 34 -5.19 9.08 -1.43
CA GLY A 34 -4.54 10.38 -1.31
C GLY A 34 -3.59 10.66 -2.48
N ALA A 35 -2.71 9.71 -2.80
CA ALA A 35 -1.78 9.83 -3.92
C ALA A 35 -2.52 9.97 -5.27
N LYS A 36 -3.58 9.18 -5.50
CA LYS A 36 -4.42 9.30 -6.70
C LYS A 36 -5.05 10.69 -6.83
N ALA A 37 -5.52 11.26 -5.72
CA ALA A 37 -6.08 12.62 -5.72
C ALA A 37 -5.03 13.68 -6.08
N GLU A 38 -3.81 13.57 -5.54
CA GLU A 38 -2.70 14.48 -5.86
C GLU A 38 -2.27 14.38 -7.33
N ILE A 39 -2.13 13.15 -7.84
CA ILE A 39 -1.77 12.89 -9.25
C ILE A 39 -2.85 13.45 -10.17
N ARG A 40 -4.13 13.18 -9.89
CA ARG A 40 -5.26 13.75 -10.64
C ARG A 40 -5.17 15.26 -10.69
N ALA A 41 -4.94 15.92 -9.56
CA ALA A 41 -4.83 17.38 -9.51
C ALA A 41 -3.67 17.91 -10.37
N VAL A 42 -2.54 17.19 -10.46
CA VAL A 42 -1.43 17.53 -11.38
C VAL A 42 -1.87 17.40 -12.84
N LEU A 43 -2.54 16.31 -13.19
CA LEU A 43 -3.01 16.04 -14.55
C LEU A 43 -4.07 17.04 -14.99
N GLU A 44 -5.02 17.39 -14.13
CA GLU A 44 -6.05 18.41 -14.41
C GLU A 44 -5.42 19.78 -14.67
N ARG A 45 -4.43 20.18 -13.87
CA ARG A 45 -3.68 21.44 -14.12
C ARG A 45 -2.89 21.43 -15.43
N LEU A 46 -2.41 20.27 -15.87
CA LEU A 46 -1.76 20.15 -17.18
C LEU A 46 -2.79 20.20 -18.31
N ALA A 47 -3.92 19.53 -18.12
CA ALA A 47 -5.00 19.51 -19.11
C ALA A 47 -5.58 20.92 -19.33
N GLU A 48 -5.82 21.67 -18.26
CA GLU A 48 -6.27 23.06 -18.33
C GLU A 48 -5.27 23.95 -19.08
N ARG A 49 -3.97 23.80 -18.82
CA ARG A 49 -2.92 24.61 -19.46
C ARG A 49 -2.73 24.31 -20.95
N HIS A 50 -3.03 23.10 -21.38
CA HIS A 50 -2.72 22.64 -22.74
C HIS A 50 -3.95 22.23 -23.56
N GLY A 51 -5.16 22.42 -23.02
CA GLY A 51 -6.41 22.16 -23.72
C GLY A 51 -6.76 20.68 -23.87
N ALA A 52 -6.27 19.81 -22.97
CA ALA A 52 -6.77 18.44 -22.90
C ALA A 52 -8.08 18.37 -22.10
N SER A 53 -8.88 17.34 -22.35
CA SER A 53 -10.19 17.20 -21.72
C SER A 53 -10.10 16.48 -20.37
N SER A 54 -11.10 16.68 -19.52
CA SER A 54 -11.25 15.89 -18.28
C SER A 54 -11.36 14.39 -18.57
N ARG A 55 -11.90 14.01 -19.73
CA ARG A 55 -11.98 12.62 -20.18
C ARG A 55 -10.61 12.01 -20.43
N ASP A 56 -9.65 12.79 -20.92
CA ASP A 56 -8.26 12.33 -21.11
C ASP A 56 -7.58 12.09 -19.76
N VAL A 57 -7.86 12.95 -18.78
CA VAL A 57 -7.40 12.75 -17.39
C VAL A 57 -8.01 11.50 -16.78
N ASP A 58 -9.31 11.29 -16.93
CA ASP A 58 -9.98 10.10 -16.41
C ASP A 58 -9.43 8.82 -17.04
N ALA A 59 -9.18 8.83 -18.36
CA ALA A 59 -8.55 7.71 -19.06
C ALA A 59 -7.12 7.46 -18.56
N ALA A 60 -6.35 8.52 -18.30
CA ALA A 60 -4.98 8.37 -17.78
C ALA A 60 -4.96 7.85 -16.33
N MET A 61 -5.88 8.31 -15.50
CA MET A 61 -6.03 7.83 -14.13
C MET A 61 -6.37 6.33 -14.11
N ALA A 62 -7.41 5.94 -14.85
CA ALA A 62 -7.90 4.57 -14.85
C ALA A 62 -6.98 3.57 -15.57
N GLY A 63 -6.28 3.99 -16.62
CA GLY A 63 -5.49 3.09 -17.47
C GLY A 63 -4.00 3.07 -17.21
N TYR A 64 -3.46 4.04 -16.47
CA TYR A 64 -2.01 4.10 -16.21
C TYR A 64 -1.69 4.34 -14.74
N VAL A 65 -2.37 5.26 -14.07
CA VAL A 65 -2.06 5.58 -12.67
C VAL A 65 -2.50 4.44 -11.76
N ASP A 66 -3.69 3.89 -11.98
CA ASP A 66 -4.18 2.73 -11.23
C ASP A 66 -3.25 1.53 -11.37
N ASP A 67 -2.85 1.18 -12.60
CA ASP A 67 -1.93 0.08 -12.89
C ASP A 67 -0.54 0.32 -12.27
N LEU A 68 0.02 1.52 -12.43
CA LEU A 68 1.32 1.89 -11.87
C LEU A 68 1.33 1.73 -10.34
N LEU A 69 0.29 2.23 -9.66
CA LEU A 69 0.21 2.17 -8.20
C LEU A 69 -0.01 0.74 -7.71
N SER A 70 -0.81 -0.05 -8.44
CA SER A 70 -0.99 -1.48 -8.18
C SER A 70 0.34 -2.22 -8.30
N ASP A 71 1.09 -2.03 -9.39
CA ASP A 71 2.38 -2.68 -9.60
C ASP A 71 3.41 -2.27 -8.54
N LEU A 72 3.45 -0.98 -8.18
CA LEU A 72 4.39 -0.45 -7.19
C LEU A 72 4.17 -1.05 -5.79
N LEU A 73 2.91 -1.30 -5.41
CA LEU A 73 2.52 -1.67 -4.05
C LEU A 73 2.13 -3.14 -3.91
N TYR A 74 2.11 -3.89 -5.02
CA TYR A 74 1.65 -5.27 -5.07
C TYR A 74 2.25 -6.17 -3.97
N GLU A 75 3.58 -6.13 -3.78
CA GLU A 75 4.24 -6.99 -2.79
C GLU A 75 3.83 -6.64 -1.35
N VAL A 76 3.64 -5.35 -1.06
CA VAL A 76 3.25 -4.85 0.26
C VAL A 76 1.79 -5.22 0.57
N GLU A 77 0.89 -5.02 -0.39
CA GLU A 77 -0.51 -5.42 -0.27
C GLU A 77 -0.64 -6.93 -0.08
N LEU A 78 0.10 -7.72 -0.86
CA LEU A 78 0.08 -9.18 -0.77
C LEU A 78 0.59 -9.69 0.58
N GLU A 79 1.65 -9.10 1.13
CA GLU A 79 2.15 -9.44 2.47
C GLU A 79 1.09 -9.14 3.54
N LEU A 80 0.47 -7.96 3.49
CA LEU A 80 -0.57 -7.57 4.44
C LEU A 80 -1.81 -8.46 4.37
N ILE A 81 -2.27 -8.80 3.17
CA ILE A 81 -3.42 -9.70 2.98
C ILE A 81 -3.13 -11.07 3.57
N ARG A 82 -1.95 -11.64 3.31
CA ARG A 82 -1.54 -12.93 3.89
C ARG A 82 -1.49 -12.88 5.41
N ASP A 83 -0.97 -11.80 5.98
CA ASP A 83 -0.94 -11.60 7.43
C ASP A 83 -2.35 -11.55 8.04
N VAL A 84 -3.31 -10.93 7.36
CA VAL A 84 -4.73 -10.92 7.76
C VAL A 84 -5.31 -12.33 7.71
N GLU A 85 -5.11 -13.05 6.60
CA GLU A 85 -5.63 -14.40 6.39
C GLU A 85 -5.10 -15.39 7.44
N LEU A 86 -3.79 -15.37 7.70
CA LEU A 86 -3.15 -16.25 8.68
C LEU A 86 -3.69 -16.00 10.11
N ARG A 87 -3.94 -14.74 10.49
CA ARG A 87 -4.54 -14.40 11.79
C ARG A 87 -6.00 -14.80 11.91
N GLY A 88 -6.74 -14.85 10.80
CA GLY A 88 -8.12 -15.32 10.77
C GLY A 88 -8.24 -16.83 10.98
N VAL A 89 -7.25 -17.61 10.53
CA VAL A 89 -7.22 -19.07 10.67
C VAL A 89 -6.90 -19.52 12.09
N ASP A 90 -6.04 -18.81 12.82
CA ASP A 90 -5.67 -19.14 14.20
C ASP A 90 -6.79 -18.88 15.25
N ALA A 91 -7.89 -18.23 14.85
CA ALA A 91 -9.01 -17.89 15.72
C ALA A 91 -10.20 -18.87 15.65
N THR A 92 -10.09 -19.97 14.88
CA THR A 92 -11.14 -21.00 14.70
C THR A 92 -10.66 -22.36 15.19
#